data_AF-A0A835FDD9-F1
#
_entry.id   AF-A0A835FDD9-F1
#
_cell.length_a   1.000
_cell.length_b   1.000
_cell.length_c   1.000
_cell.angle_alpha   90.00
_cell.angle_beta   90.00
_cell.angle_gamma   90.00
#
_symmetry.space_group_name_H-M   'P 1'
#
loop_
_entity.id
_entity.type
_entity.pdbx_description
1 polymer ?
#
loop_
_entity_poly.entity_id
_entity_poly.type
_entity_poly.pdbx_seq_one_letter_code
_entity_poly.pdbx_strand_id
1 'polypeptide(L)'
;MQTFHHRDKKKVRMLPSFVDWFGWCTWTPSTPTLPPRASSRASRAWRRAARPPRFLIIDDGWQQIGSENKEEESSNAVVVQEGAQFASRLTGIKENAKFQKKKKNEDHHNNIDGEREATNKQGIAGDEQSGHSTTTPGLKLLVEEAKRDHGVKYVYVWHAMAGYWGGVKPSAEGMEHYESSLAYPVQSPGVMGNQPDIVMDSLSVLGLGLVHPRKVLSFYDELHSYLASCGVDGVKVDVQNIIETLGAGHGGRVSLTRAYHHALEASVARNFPDNGCISCMCHNTDMLYSVRQTAVVRASDDFYPRDPASHTIHISSVAYNTLFLGEFMLPDWDMFHSLHPAAEYHGAARAIGGCPIYVSDKPGNHNFSLLKKLVLPDGSVLRAQLPGRPTRDCLFADPARDGATLLKIWNVNKCSGVVGVFNCQGAGWCRVTKKTRVHDAAPGTLTGTIRAEDVDAIADIAGPGWDGEVVVYTHRSGELIRLPKGATLPVTLKVLEFELFHVSPVMAVASTGVSFAPIGLLDMFNSGGAVERCEAHAAVQEAAAVVELKVRGCGRFGAYCSRRPVRCTLDAAEVEFSYDDDTGLLVIDIPVPEKELYRWTLEIHVV
;
A
#
# COMPACT_ATOMS: atom_id res chain seq x y z
N MET A 1 15.09 -20.54 -20.69
CA MET A 1 13.96 -19.59 -20.75
C MET A 1 13.57 -19.24 -19.31
N GLN A 2 13.74 -18.00 -18.87
CA GLN A 2 13.31 -17.60 -17.53
C GLN A 2 11.78 -17.42 -17.52
N THR A 3 11.09 -18.11 -16.61
CA THR A 3 9.62 -18.05 -16.48
C THR A 3 9.18 -16.97 -15.49
N PHE A 4 10.02 -16.64 -14.50
CA PHE A 4 9.82 -15.57 -13.53
C PHE A 4 11.14 -14.86 -13.22
N HIS A 5 11.05 -13.72 -12.51
CA HIS A 5 12.21 -13.04 -11.93
C HIS A 5 12.00 -12.82 -10.43
N HIS A 6 13.08 -12.97 -9.66
CA HIS A 6 13.14 -12.50 -8.29
C HIS A 6 12.96 -10.97 -8.23
N ARG A 7 12.48 -10.47 -7.09
CA ARG A 7 12.18 -9.06 -6.86
C ARG A 7 13.34 -8.13 -7.26
N ASP A 8 14.57 -8.50 -6.92
CA ASP A 8 15.81 -7.76 -7.18
C ASP A 8 16.23 -7.73 -8.67
N LYS A 9 15.71 -8.64 -9.49
CA LYS A 9 16.05 -8.80 -10.91
C LYS A 9 15.01 -8.25 -11.88
N LYS A 10 13.87 -7.75 -11.40
CA LYS A 10 12.85 -7.16 -12.26
C LYS A 10 13.43 -5.93 -12.96
N LYS A 11 13.20 -5.79 -14.28
CA LYS A 11 13.85 -4.75 -15.11
C LYS A 11 13.51 -3.34 -14.61
N VAL A 12 12.38 -3.24 -13.93
CA VAL A 12 11.98 -2.18 -13.02
C VAL A 12 12.89 -2.27 -11.77
N ARG A 13 14.17 -1.89 -11.93
CA ARG A 13 15.16 -1.83 -10.85
C ARG A 13 14.74 -0.88 -9.72
N MET A 14 13.75 -0.02 -9.97
CA MET A 14 13.13 0.88 -9.02
C MET A 14 11.67 0.44 -8.86
N LEU A 15 11.24 0.09 -7.65
CA LEU A 15 9.83 -0.14 -7.34
C LEU A 15 8.96 1.00 -7.93
N PRO A 16 7.70 0.72 -8.34
CA PRO A 16 6.81 1.76 -8.83
C PRO A 16 6.75 2.91 -7.82
N SER A 17 6.84 4.15 -8.32
CA SER A 17 7.07 5.34 -7.51
C SER A 17 6.00 5.57 -6.45
N PHE A 18 4.76 5.09 -6.65
CA PHE A 18 3.66 5.23 -5.70
C PHE A 18 3.96 4.64 -4.31
N VAL A 19 4.86 3.66 -4.20
CA VAL A 19 5.12 2.96 -2.92
C VAL A 19 5.71 3.87 -1.85
N ASP A 20 6.31 4.99 -2.24
CA ASP A 20 6.92 5.98 -1.33
C ASP A 20 5.96 7.14 -1.00
N TRP A 21 4.71 7.05 -1.44
CA TRP A 21 3.67 8.06 -1.27
C TRP A 21 2.50 7.52 -0.46
N PHE A 22 2.05 8.30 0.51
CA PHE A 22 0.85 7.98 1.27
C PHE A 22 -0.39 7.96 0.36
N GLY A 23 -1.18 6.90 0.47
CA GLY A 23 -2.35 6.71 -0.39
C GLY A 23 -3.70 6.74 0.33
N TRP A 24 -4.75 6.81 -0.47
CA TRP A 24 -6.13 6.59 -0.05
C TRP A 24 -6.84 5.64 -1.03
N CYS A 25 -7.55 4.66 -0.50
CA CYS A 25 -8.34 3.70 -1.26
C CYS A 25 -9.83 3.94 -1.04
N THR A 26 -10.62 3.91 -2.10
CA THR A 26 -12.07 4.15 -2.03
C THR A 26 -12.88 2.96 -1.50
N TRP A 27 -12.22 1.83 -1.21
CA TRP A 27 -12.85 0.64 -0.65
C TRP A 27 -13.38 0.91 0.77
N THR A 28 -14.62 1.39 0.87
CA THR A 28 -15.35 1.39 2.14
C THR A 28 -16.35 0.24 2.18
N PRO A 29 -16.36 -0.61 3.22
CA PRO A 29 -17.31 -1.72 3.41
C PRO A 29 -18.80 -1.31 3.48
N SER A 30 -19.14 -0.04 3.30
CA SER A 30 -20.49 0.50 3.47
C SER A 30 -20.92 1.48 2.38
N THR A 31 -20.20 1.64 1.27
CA THR A 31 -20.74 2.39 0.11
C THR A 31 -19.98 2.09 -1.19
N PRO A 32 -20.62 1.46 -2.22
CA PRO A 32 -19.99 1.18 -3.52
C PRO A 32 -19.93 2.41 -4.43
N THR A 33 -19.71 3.61 -3.87
CA THR A 33 -19.73 4.87 -4.60
C THR A 33 -18.84 5.90 -3.93
N LEU A 34 -17.89 6.48 -4.67
CA LEU A 34 -17.40 7.83 -4.43
C LEU A 34 -18.60 8.80 -4.57
N PRO A 35 -19.06 9.48 -3.50
CA PRO A 35 -20.00 10.57 -3.68
C PRO A 35 -19.30 11.67 -4.51
N PRO A 36 -19.94 12.26 -5.53
CA PRO A 36 -19.36 13.37 -6.31
C PRO A 36 -18.98 14.61 -5.48
N ARG A 37 -19.33 14.65 -4.18
CA ARG A 37 -18.95 15.69 -3.22
C ARG A 37 -17.87 15.28 -2.22
N ALA A 38 -17.51 14.00 -2.15
CA ALA A 38 -16.55 13.50 -1.17
C ALA A 38 -15.12 13.98 -1.46
N SER A 39 -14.74 14.13 -2.74
CA SER A 39 -13.45 14.72 -3.14
C SER A 39 -13.26 16.09 -2.47
N SER A 40 -14.25 16.98 -2.57
CA SER A 40 -14.16 18.36 -2.04
C SER A 40 -14.07 18.47 -0.50
N ARG A 41 -14.68 17.53 0.23
CA ARG A 41 -14.75 17.57 1.71
C ARG A 41 -13.56 16.86 2.36
N ALA A 42 -13.18 15.67 1.86
CA ALA A 42 -11.93 15.03 2.28
C ALA A 42 -10.76 15.95 1.99
N SER A 43 -10.69 16.49 0.77
CA SER A 43 -9.59 17.35 0.33
C SER A 43 -9.39 18.57 1.26
N ARG A 44 -10.46 19.24 1.69
CA ARG A 44 -10.34 20.34 2.67
C ARG A 44 -9.79 19.87 4.01
N ALA A 45 -10.20 18.69 4.48
CA ALA A 45 -9.66 18.12 5.72
C ALA A 45 -8.17 17.78 5.60
N TRP A 46 -7.76 17.16 4.47
CA TRP A 46 -6.38 16.79 4.17
C TRP A 46 -5.46 18.00 4.05
N ARG A 47 -5.89 19.05 3.34
CA ARG A 47 -5.16 20.32 3.25
C ARG A 47 -4.94 20.94 4.62
N ARG A 48 -5.97 20.94 5.48
CA ARG A 48 -5.88 21.49 6.84
C ARG A 48 -4.96 20.67 7.75
N ALA A 49 -4.83 19.36 7.49
CA ALA A 49 -3.98 18.47 8.28
C ALA A 49 -2.52 18.40 7.81
N ALA A 50 -2.18 19.05 6.69
CA ALA A 50 -0.84 19.04 6.10
C ALA A 50 -0.26 17.62 5.88
N ARG A 51 -1.12 16.64 5.58
CA ARG A 51 -0.75 15.24 5.25
C ARG A 51 -1.58 14.73 4.07
N PRO A 52 -1.45 15.32 2.87
CA PRO A 52 -2.30 14.97 1.73
C PRO A 52 -1.95 13.57 1.18
N PRO A 53 -2.94 12.73 0.85
CA PRO A 53 -2.68 11.52 0.06
C PRO A 53 -2.19 11.92 -1.33
N ARG A 54 -1.09 11.30 -1.77
CA ARG A 54 -0.48 11.51 -3.09
C ARG A 54 -0.69 10.31 -4.01
N PHE A 55 -1.27 9.24 -3.48
CA PHE A 55 -1.72 8.06 -4.23
C PHE A 55 -3.21 7.83 -4.01
N LEU A 56 -3.94 7.48 -5.07
CA LEU A 56 -5.37 7.18 -5.03
C LEU A 56 -5.64 5.83 -5.68
N ILE A 57 -6.38 4.96 -5.01
CA ILE A 57 -6.96 3.76 -5.63
C ILE A 57 -8.47 3.97 -5.77
N ILE A 58 -8.95 3.98 -7.01
CA ILE A 58 -10.38 3.86 -7.33
C ILE A 58 -10.69 2.36 -7.39
N ASP A 59 -11.27 1.86 -6.31
CA ASP A 59 -11.62 0.45 -6.14
C ASP A 59 -12.91 0.07 -6.90
N ASP A 60 -13.41 -1.15 -6.72
CA ASP A 60 -14.60 -1.71 -7.39
C ASP A 60 -15.79 -0.73 -7.41
N GLY A 61 -16.57 -0.78 -8.50
CA GLY A 61 -17.83 -0.03 -8.68
C GLY A 61 -17.83 0.98 -9.83
N TRP A 62 -16.72 1.10 -10.59
CA TRP A 62 -16.59 2.03 -11.71
C TRP A 62 -16.90 1.41 -13.10
N GLN A 63 -16.78 0.09 -13.24
CA GLN A 63 -16.97 -0.63 -14.51
C GLN A 63 -18.45 -0.75 -14.90
N GLN A 64 -18.71 -0.90 -16.21
CA GLN A 64 -20.03 -1.24 -16.74
C GLN A 64 -20.30 -2.74 -16.59
N ILE A 65 -21.32 -3.08 -15.80
CA ILE A 65 -21.60 -4.49 -15.47
C ILE A 65 -23.07 -4.84 -15.69
N GLY A 66 -23.33 -6.09 -16.04
CA GLY A 66 -24.65 -6.66 -16.20
C GLY A 66 -24.80 -7.99 -15.47
N SER A 67 -26.01 -8.27 -15.00
CA SER A 67 -26.43 -9.55 -14.37
C SER A 67 -27.53 -10.18 -15.20
N GLU A 68 -27.52 -11.50 -15.39
CA GLU A 68 -28.55 -12.21 -16.18
C GLU A 68 -29.92 -12.27 -15.50
N ASN A 69 -30.00 -12.04 -14.19
CA ASN A 69 -31.25 -12.15 -13.40
C ASN A 69 -32.28 -11.02 -13.61
N LYS A 70 -32.08 -10.09 -14.56
CA LYS A 70 -33.01 -8.96 -14.76
C LYS A 70 -34.02 -9.15 -15.88
N GLU A 71 -33.89 -10.19 -16.72
CA GLU A 71 -34.74 -10.34 -17.90
C GLU A 71 -35.64 -11.59 -17.91
N GLU A 72 -35.44 -12.57 -17.00
CA GLU A 72 -36.26 -13.78 -16.95
C GLU A 72 -36.98 -13.97 -15.60
N GLU A 73 -38.07 -13.23 -15.37
CA GLU A 73 -39.05 -13.53 -14.32
C GLU A 73 -40.00 -14.69 -14.68
N SER A 74 -39.74 -15.46 -15.75
CA SER A 74 -40.70 -16.45 -16.28
C SER A 74 -40.21 -17.88 -16.51
N SER A 75 -39.07 -18.31 -15.96
CA SER A 75 -38.67 -19.73 -16.06
C SER A 75 -38.03 -20.23 -14.77
N ASN A 76 -38.29 -21.51 -14.45
CA ASN A 76 -37.82 -22.27 -13.28
C ASN A 76 -36.29 -22.36 -13.15
N ALA A 77 -35.59 -21.23 -13.01
CA ALA A 77 -34.16 -21.15 -12.74
C ALA A 77 -33.90 -21.20 -11.23
N VAL A 78 -32.92 -22.01 -10.83
CA VAL A 78 -32.44 -22.08 -9.45
C VAL A 78 -31.95 -20.69 -9.04
N VAL A 79 -32.71 -20.01 -8.17
CA VAL A 79 -32.35 -18.68 -7.69
C VAL A 79 -31.20 -18.83 -6.69
N VAL A 80 -29.97 -18.68 -7.15
CA VAL A 80 -28.83 -18.43 -6.26
C VAL A 80 -29.01 -16.99 -5.73
N GLN A 81 -29.72 -16.83 -4.60
CA GLN A 81 -29.98 -15.49 -4.04
C GLN A 81 -28.73 -14.89 -3.39
N GLU A 82 -27.86 -15.72 -2.81
CA GLU A 82 -26.63 -15.28 -2.13
C GLU A 82 -25.42 -15.61 -3.02
N GLY A 83 -24.63 -14.60 -3.37
CA GLY A 83 -23.43 -14.76 -4.22
C GLY A 83 -23.63 -14.48 -5.71
N ALA A 84 -24.87 -14.37 -6.22
CA ALA A 84 -25.11 -14.07 -7.63
C ALA A 84 -24.52 -12.72 -8.11
N GLN A 85 -24.26 -11.78 -7.19
CA GLN A 85 -23.54 -10.55 -7.51
C GLN A 85 -22.14 -10.82 -8.09
N PHE A 86 -21.50 -11.91 -7.69
CA PHE A 86 -20.17 -12.31 -8.17
C PHE A 86 -20.19 -12.84 -9.60
N ALA A 87 -21.36 -13.25 -10.12
CA ALA A 87 -21.53 -13.63 -11.52
C ALA A 87 -21.81 -12.43 -12.45
N SER A 88 -21.84 -11.19 -11.92
CA SER A 88 -21.95 -10.00 -12.76
C SER A 88 -20.78 -9.93 -13.73
N ARG A 89 -21.05 -9.58 -14.99
CA ARG A 89 -20.04 -9.58 -16.06
C ARG A 89 -19.80 -8.18 -16.59
N LEU A 90 -18.58 -7.91 -17.03
CA LEU A 90 -18.22 -6.71 -17.75
C LEU A 90 -18.98 -6.65 -19.08
N THR A 91 -19.67 -5.54 -19.33
CA THR A 91 -20.44 -5.30 -20.56
C THR A 91 -19.91 -4.15 -21.40
N GLY A 92 -18.85 -3.48 -20.94
CA GLY A 92 -18.18 -2.41 -21.68
C GLY A 92 -16.86 -2.03 -21.03
N ILE A 93 -15.93 -1.49 -21.84
CA ILE A 93 -14.58 -1.09 -21.41
C ILE A 93 -14.58 0.23 -20.64
N LYS A 94 -15.49 1.15 -20.97
CA LYS A 94 -15.54 2.50 -20.42
C LYS A 94 -16.18 2.52 -19.02
N GLU A 95 -16.09 3.68 -18.37
CA GLU A 95 -16.71 3.90 -17.07
C GLU A 95 -18.24 3.79 -17.13
N ASN A 96 -18.86 3.39 -16.02
CA ASN A 96 -20.32 3.30 -15.93
C ASN A 96 -21.00 4.68 -15.79
N ALA A 97 -22.33 4.66 -15.89
CA ALA A 97 -23.15 5.86 -15.86
C ALA A 97 -22.99 6.71 -14.57
N LYS A 98 -22.47 6.15 -13.46
CA LYS A 98 -22.21 6.93 -12.23
C LYS A 98 -21.03 7.89 -12.41
N PHE A 99 -20.07 7.51 -13.23
CA PHE A 99 -18.87 8.31 -13.51
C PHE A 99 -19.05 9.22 -14.71
N GLN A 100 -20.00 8.95 -15.61
CA GLN A 100 -20.33 9.81 -16.73
C GLN A 100 -21.05 11.09 -16.23
N LYS A 101 -20.36 12.22 -16.18
CA LYS A 101 -20.98 13.51 -15.80
C LYS A 101 -22.08 13.86 -16.81
N LYS A 102 -23.33 14.00 -16.37
CA LYS A 102 -24.34 14.78 -17.12
C LYS A 102 -24.03 16.26 -16.89
N LYS A 103 -23.77 17.04 -17.95
CA LYS A 103 -23.74 18.51 -17.86
C LYS A 103 -25.06 18.96 -17.22
N LYS A 104 -25.03 19.51 -16.01
CA LYS A 104 -26.07 20.46 -15.62
C LYS A 104 -25.73 21.74 -16.36
N ASN A 105 -26.58 22.15 -17.30
CA ASN A 105 -26.55 23.51 -17.81
C ASN A 105 -26.78 24.42 -16.60
N GLU A 106 -25.72 25.09 -16.13
CA GLU A 106 -25.87 26.30 -15.33
C GLU A 106 -26.17 27.43 -16.33
N ASP A 107 -27.41 27.46 -16.81
CA ASP A 107 -27.92 28.68 -17.45
C ASP A 107 -28.20 29.68 -16.32
N HIS A 108 -27.38 30.71 -16.28
CA HIS A 108 -27.53 31.87 -15.41
C HIS A 108 -28.93 32.47 -15.54
N HIS A 109 -29.76 32.34 -14.50
CA HIS A 109 -30.84 33.29 -14.27
C HIS A 109 -30.26 34.55 -13.63
N ASN A 110 -29.82 35.49 -14.46
CA ASN A 110 -29.81 36.90 -14.12
C ASN A 110 -31.00 37.54 -14.85
N ASN A 111 -32.14 37.63 -14.17
CA ASN A 111 -33.21 38.55 -14.56
C ASN A 111 -32.71 39.97 -14.28
N ILE A 112 -32.52 40.75 -15.34
CA ILE A 112 -32.62 42.20 -15.31
C ILE A 112 -33.55 42.60 -16.45
N ASP A 113 -34.56 43.38 -16.10
CA ASP A 113 -35.63 43.90 -16.94
C ASP A 113 -35.13 44.76 -18.11
N GLY A 114 -35.82 44.69 -19.25
CA GLY A 114 -35.61 45.57 -20.40
C GLY A 114 -36.48 45.20 -21.60
N GLU A 115 -37.43 46.06 -21.91
CA GLU A 115 -38.48 45.96 -22.94
C GLU A 115 -38.03 45.84 -24.40
N ARG A 116 -38.91 45.20 -25.21
CA ARG A 116 -39.23 45.41 -26.65
C ARG A 116 -38.11 45.23 -27.69
N GLU A 117 -38.31 44.32 -28.65
CA GLU A 117 -39.02 44.59 -29.91
C GLU A 117 -39.08 43.34 -30.79
N ALA A 118 -40.20 43.18 -31.50
CA ALA A 118 -40.46 42.08 -32.41
C ALA A 118 -39.87 42.38 -33.79
N THR A 119 -39.06 41.46 -34.34
CA THR A 119 -38.91 41.34 -35.80
C THR A 119 -38.86 39.89 -36.23
N ASN A 120 -39.94 39.52 -36.91
CA ASN A 120 -40.10 38.35 -37.77
C ASN A 120 -38.98 38.29 -38.83
N LYS A 121 -38.23 37.19 -38.90
CA LYS A 121 -37.63 36.73 -40.16
C LYS A 121 -37.72 35.20 -40.27
N GLN A 122 -38.51 34.78 -41.25
CA GLN A 122 -38.61 33.43 -41.76
C GLN A 122 -37.32 32.99 -42.46
N GLY A 123 -36.98 31.72 -42.28
CA GLY A 123 -36.38 30.86 -43.31
C GLY A 123 -34.86 30.98 -43.50
N ILE A 124 -34.14 29.93 -43.12
CA ILE A 124 -33.44 29.00 -44.03
C ILE A 124 -33.20 27.71 -43.24
N ALA A 125 -33.74 26.61 -43.78
CA ALA A 125 -33.42 25.26 -43.36
C ALA A 125 -32.14 24.81 -44.08
N GLY A 126 -31.29 24.06 -43.36
CA GLY A 126 -30.20 23.27 -43.96
C GLY A 126 -28.82 23.59 -43.40
N ASP A 127 -28.46 22.94 -42.29
CA ASP A 127 -27.40 21.92 -42.32
C ASP A 127 -27.35 21.21 -40.96
N GLU A 128 -27.87 19.99 -40.93
CA GLU A 128 -27.59 19.03 -39.85
C GLU A 128 -26.12 18.57 -39.99
N GLN A 129 -25.19 19.36 -39.47
CA GLN A 129 -23.88 18.82 -39.14
C GLN A 129 -24.01 18.01 -37.86
N SER A 130 -23.94 16.70 -38.03
CA SER A 130 -23.69 15.68 -37.01
C SER A 130 -22.42 16.01 -36.22
N GLY A 131 -22.54 16.93 -35.27
CA GLY A 131 -21.53 17.18 -34.26
C GLY A 131 -21.53 16.00 -33.30
N HIS A 132 -20.63 15.03 -33.51
CA HIS A 132 -20.18 14.15 -32.44
C HIS A 132 -19.63 15.05 -31.32
N SER A 133 -20.49 15.43 -30.38
CA SER A 133 -20.07 16.01 -29.11
C SER A 133 -19.27 14.94 -28.39
N THR A 134 -17.95 14.90 -28.61
CA THR A 134 -17.01 14.11 -27.84
C THR A 134 -16.99 14.65 -26.41
N THR A 135 -17.97 14.24 -25.62
CA THR A 135 -18.03 14.56 -24.19
C THR A 135 -16.84 13.88 -23.52
N THR A 136 -15.96 14.67 -22.91
CA THR A 136 -14.83 14.17 -22.12
C THR A 136 -15.32 13.11 -21.13
N PRO A 137 -14.66 11.93 -21.06
CA PRO A 137 -15.00 10.90 -20.08
C PRO A 137 -15.05 11.47 -18.66
N GLY A 138 -16.04 11.09 -17.87
CA GLY A 138 -16.17 11.65 -16.52
C GLY A 138 -15.14 11.07 -15.55
N LEU A 139 -14.63 9.86 -15.81
CA LEU A 139 -13.45 9.32 -15.11
C LEU A 139 -12.21 10.19 -15.35
N LYS A 140 -11.99 10.64 -16.59
CA LYS A 140 -10.90 11.57 -16.93
C LYS A 140 -11.00 12.87 -16.14
N LEU A 141 -12.20 13.46 -16.09
CA LEU A 141 -12.43 14.68 -15.32
C LEU A 141 -12.16 14.49 -13.83
N LEU A 142 -12.49 13.33 -13.26
CA LEU A 142 -12.21 13.00 -11.87
C LEU A 142 -10.70 12.87 -11.60
N VAL A 143 -9.97 12.18 -12.48
CA VAL A 143 -8.51 12.00 -12.36
C VAL A 143 -7.79 13.35 -12.49
N GLU A 144 -8.17 14.16 -13.49
CA GLU A 144 -7.61 15.50 -13.67
C GLU A 144 -7.90 16.41 -12.47
N GLU A 145 -9.11 16.37 -11.92
CA GLU A 145 -9.49 17.09 -10.69
C GLU A 145 -8.63 16.63 -9.50
N ALA A 146 -8.47 15.32 -9.29
CA ALA A 146 -7.66 14.78 -8.20
C ALA A 146 -6.20 15.22 -8.30
N LYS A 147 -5.61 15.15 -9.51
CA LYS A 147 -4.21 15.55 -9.74
C LYS A 147 -4.01 17.06 -9.59
N ARG A 148 -4.81 17.86 -10.30
CA ARG A 148 -4.68 19.32 -10.32
C ARG A 148 -5.08 19.96 -9.00
N ASP A 149 -6.26 19.58 -8.47
CA ASP A 149 -6.87 20.31 -7.38
C ASP A 149 -6.51 19.71 -6.03
N HIS A 150 -6.01 18.47 -5.94
CA HIS A 150 -5.67 17.80 -4.68
C HIS A 150 -4.21 17.34 -4.60
N GLY A 151 -3.42 17.57 -5.65
CA GLY A 151 -2.01 17.20 -5.67
C GLY A 151 -1.77 15.69 -5.62
N VAL A 152 -2.76 14.88 -5.99
CA VAL A 152 -2.57 13.44 -6.20
C VAL A 152 -1.56 13.24 -7.33
N LYS A 153 -0.59 12.37 -7.12
CA LYS A 153 0.46 12.07 -8.11
C LYS A 153 0.10 10.86 -8.94
N TYR A 154 -0.40 9.82 -8.28
CA TYR A 154 -0.70 8.53 -8.90
C TYR A 154 -2.16 8.14 -8.65
N VAL A 155 -2.86 7.73 -9.70
CA VAL A 155 -4.21 7.15 -9.61
C VAL A 155 -4.18 5.75 -10.19
N TYR A 156 -4.52 4.75 -9.37
CA TYR A 156 -4.72 3.37 -9.82
C TYR A 156 -6.20 3.03 -9.84
N VAL A 157 -6.59 2.17 -10.77
CA VAL A 157 -7.97 1.72 -10.94
C VAL A 157 -8.05 0.20 -10.80
N TRP A 158 -9.04 -0.28 -10.06
CA TRP A 158 -9.26 -1.69 -9.82
C TRP A 158 -9.90 -2.39 -11.03
N HIS A 159 -9.52 -3.63 -11.32
CA HIS A 159 -10.33 -4.56 -12.12
C HIS A 159 -10.02 -6.00 -11.72
N ALA A 160 -10.92 -6.94 -12.00
CA ALA A 160 -10.61 -8.37 -11.83
C ALA A 160 -9.74 -8.88 -12.99
N MET A 161 -8.99 -9.95 -12.77
CA MET A 161 -8.17 -10.60 -13.81
C MET A 161 -9.00 -10.98 -15.03
N ALA A 162 -10.21 -11.51 -14.83
CA ALA A 162 -11.12 -11.88 -15.92
C ALA A 162 -11.93 -10.69 -16.48
N GLY A 163 -11.64 -9.46 -16.08
CA GLY A 163 -12.37 -8.24 -16.46
C GLY A 163 -13.25 -7.71 -15.33
N TYR A 164 -14.18 -8.52 -14.84
CA TYR A 164 -14.95 -8.29 -13.60
C TYR A 164 -15.11 -9.62 -12.84
N TRP A 165 -15.80 -9.64 -11.70
CA TRP A 165 -16.00 -10.85 -10.89
C TRP A 165 -16.48 -12.07 -11.70
N GLY A 166 -17.49 -11.89 -12.56
CA GLY A 166 -18.04 -12.92 -13.44
C GLY A 166 -17.41 -12.97 -14.83
N GLY A 167 -16.31 -12.25 -15.05
CA GLY A 167 -15.63 -12.18 -16.34
C GLY A 167 -16.22 -11.15 -17.33
N VAL A 168 -15.97 -11.36 -18.62
CA VAL A 168 -16.50 -10.55 -19.74
C VAL A 168 -17.74 -11.21 -20.33
N LYS A 169 -18.84 -10.46 -20.49
CA LYS A 169 -20.10 -10.99 -21.03
C LYS A 169 -19.86 -11.56 -22.44
N PRO A 170 -20.21 -12.84 -22.70
CA PRO A 170 -20.16 -13.42 -24.05
C PRO A 170 -21.05 -12.65 -25.02
N SER A 171 -20.53 -12.38 -26.23
CA SER A 171 -21.25 -11.67 -27.30
C SER A 171 -21.87 -10.33 -26.86
N ALA A 172 -21.26 -9.63 -25.91
CA ALA A 172 -21.65 -8.26 -25.60
C ALA A 172 -21.35 -7.34 -26.79
N GLU A 173 -22.27 -6.43 -27.08
CA GLU A 173 -22.16 -5.50 -28.19
C GLU A 173 -20.86 -4.69 -28.10
N GLY A 174 -20.05 -4.72 -29.16
CA GLY A 174 -18.76 -4.04 -29.23
C GLY A 174 -17.64 -4.72 -28.46
N MET A 175 -17.85 -5.94 -27.96
CA MET A 175 -16.87 -6.76 -27.24
C MET A 175 -16.72 -8.17 -27.83
N GLU A 176 -17.35 -8.46 -28.97
CA GLU A 176 -17.39 -9.77 -29.62
C GLU A 176 -15.99 -10.24 -30.06
N HIS A 177 -15.11 -9.31 -30.43
CA HIS A 177 -13.74 -9.59 -30.87
C HIS A 177 -12.84 -10.20 -29.80
N TYR A 178 -13.25 -10.12 -28.52
CA TYR A 178 -12.56 -10.80 -27.42
C TYR A 178 -12.85 -12.30 -27.36
N GLU A 179 -13.84 -12.79 -28.11
CA GLU A 179 -14.21 -14.21 -28.18
C GLU A 179 -14.43 -14.80 -26.76
N SER A 180 -15.10 -14.04 -25.88
CA SER A 180 -15.41 -14.51 -24.53
C SER A 180 -16.45 -15.63 -24.54
N SER A 181 -16.23 -16.65 -23.73
CA SER A 181 -17.13 -17.81 -23.59
C SER A 181 -17.31 -18.18 -22.13
N LEU A 182 -18.44 -18.79 -21.79
CA LEU A 182 -18.64 -19.31 -20.44
C LEU A 182 -17.67 -20.47 -20.18
N ALA A 183 -16.93 -20.35 -19.08
CA ALA A 183 -16.07 -21.38 -18.53
C ALA A 183 -16.47 -21.61 -17.07
N TYR A 184 -16.46 -22.87 -16.65
CA TYR A 184 -16.93 -23.27 -15.32
C TYR A 184 -15.73 -23.67 -14.47
N PRO A 185 -15.47 -22.96 -13.35
CA PRO A 185 -14.31 -23.21 -12.53
C PRO A 185 -14.34 -24.60 -11.91
N VAL A 186 -13.20 -25.31 -11.98
CA VAL A 186 -13.01 -26.61 -11.31
C VAL A 186 -11.99 -26.44 -10.20
N GLN A 187 -12.45 -26.60 -8.96
CA GLN A 187 -11.61 -26.47 -7.77
C GLN A 187 -10.88 -27.77 -7.44
N SER A 188 -9.64 -27.64 -6.96
CA SER A 188 -8.90 -28.81 -6.47
C SER A 188 -9.44 -29.30 -5.13
N PRO A 189 -9.36 -30.60 -4.81
CA PRO A 189 -9.76 -31.12 -3.50
C PRO A 189 -9.04 -30.44 -2.32
N GLY A 190 -7.78 -30.01 -2.52
CA GLY A 190 -7.00 -29.31 -1.51
C GLY A 190 -7.53 -27.89 -1.20
N VAL A 191 -7.97 -27.16 -2.24
CA VAL A 191 -8.59 -25.84 -2.08
C VAL A 191 -9.96 -25.99 -1.39
N MET A 192 -10.82 -26.88 -1.89
CA MET A 192 -12.15 -27.13 -1.30
C MET A 192 -12.05 -27.60 0.17
N GLY A 193 -11.03 -28.40 0.48
CA GLY A 193 -10.77 -28.86 1.85
C GLY A 193 -10.31 -27.75 2.81
N ASN A 194 -9.84 -26.61 2.30
CA ASN A 194 -9.34 -25.49 3.09
C ASN A 194 -10.32 -24.32 3.17
N GLN A 195 -10.96 -23.92 2.07
CA GLN A 195 -11.89 -22.80 2.03
C GLN A 195 -13.01 -23.07 1.02
N PRO A 196 -14.22 -23.43 1.47
CA PRO A 196 -15.41 -23.31 0.64
C PRO A 196 -15.71 -21.82 0.42
N ASP A 197 -15.92 -21.43 -0.83
CA ASP A 197 -16.06 -20.03 -1.23
C ASP A 197 -17.36 -19.84 -2.03
N ILE A 198 -18.23 -18.97 -1.52
CA ILE A 198 -19.51 -18.63 -2.14
C ILE A 198 -19.32 -18.03 -3.54
N VAL A 199 -18.21 -17.34 -3.79
CA VAL A 199 -17.85 -16.81 -5.12
C VAL A 199 -17.68 -17.98 -6.09
N MET A 200 -16.92 -18.99 -5.68
CA MET A 200 -16.65 -20.16 -6.51
C MET A 200 -17.89 -21.02 -6.72
N ASP A 201 -18.73 -21.19 -5.69
CA ASP A 201 -20.01 -21.91 -5.80
C ASP A 201 -20.93 -21.22 -6.80
N SER A 202 -21.03 -19.89 -6.74
CA SER A 202 -21.82 -19.10 -7.68
C SER A 202 -21.30 -19.25 -9.13
N LEU A 203 -19.99 -19.11 -9.34
CA LEU A 203 -19.38 -19.20 -10.68
C LEU A 203 -19.40 -20.63 -11.23
N SER A 204 -19.40 -21.66 -10.39
CA SER A 204 -19.52 -23.07 -10.83
C SER A 204 -20.89 -23.37 -11.44
N VAL A 205 -21.93 -22.62 -11.04
CA VAL A 205 -23.29 -22.74 -11.59
C VAL A 205 -23.51 -21.77 -12.74
N LEU A 206 -23.18 -20.49 -12.54
CA LEU A 206 -23.51 -19.42 -13.48
C LEU A 206 -22.47 -19.25 -14.59
N GLY A 207 -21.27 -19.78 -14.41
CA GLY A 207 -20.15 -19.67 -15.35
C GLY A 207 -19.45 -18.31 -15.30
N LEU A 208 -18.16 -18.33 -15.59
CA LEU A 208 -17.33 -17.14 -15.76
C LEU A 208 -17.14 -16.85 -17.26
N GLY A 209 -17.32 -15.59 -17.67
CA GLY A 209 -17.04 -15.14 -19.03
C GLY A 209 -15.53 -15.02 -19.28
N LEU A 210 -14.91 -16.11 -19.74
CA LEU A 210 -13.47 -16.19 -19.96
C LEU A 210 -13.13 -15.63 -21.35
N VAL A 211 -12.31 -14.58 -21.40
CA VAL A 211 -11.74 -14.08 -22.67
C VAL A 211 -10.82 -15.13 -23.27
N HIS A 212 -10.93 -15.38 -24.58
CA HIS A 212 -10.10 -16.38 -25.23
C HIS A 212 -8.59 -16.05 -25.02
N PRO A 213 -7.73 -17.01 -24.64
CA PRO A 213 -6.33 -16.73 -24.27
C PRO A 213 -5.49 -16.04 -25.36
N ARG A 214 -5.87 -16.19 -26.64
CA ARG A 214 -5.24 -15.48 -27.77
C ARG A 214 -5.65 -14.01 -27.90
N LYS A 215 -6.73 -13.59 -27.24
CA LYS A 215 -7.33 -12.26 -27.31
C LYS A 215 -7.14 -11.44 -26.03
N VAL A 216 -6.75 -12.07 -24.93
CA VAL A 216 -6.61 -11.43 -23.61
C VAL A 216 -5.63 -10.23 -23.63
N LEU A 217 -4.58 -10.25 -24.46
CA LEU A 217 -3.72 -9.07 -24.65
C LEU A 217 -4.48 -7.90 -25.27
N SER A 218 -5.30 -8.14 -26.31
CA SER A 218 -6.12 -7.10 -26.91
C SER A 218 -7.12 -6.52 -25.92
N PHE A 219 -7.71 -7.39 -25.09
CA PHE A 219 -8.64 -6.98 -24.03
C PHE A 219 -7.98 -6.08 -22.99
N TYR A 220 -6.85 -6.51 -22.40
CA TYR A 220 -6.15 -5.65 -21.45
C TYR A 220 -5.64 -4.37 -22.08
N ASP A 221 -5.13 -4.44 -23.31
CA ASP A 221 -4.59 -3.26 -23.99
C ASP A 221 -5.65 -2.21 -24.26
N GLU A 222 -6.85 -2.61 -24.69
CA GLU A 222 -7.96 -1.68 -24.89
C GLU A 222 -8.45 -1.08 -23.56
N LEU A 223 -8.58 -1.91 -22.51
CA LEU A 223 -8.94 -1.46 -21.17
C LEU A 223 -7.92 -0.47 -20.59
N HIS A 224 -6.64 -0.83 -20.63
CA HIS A 224 -5.55 -0.03 -20.07
C HIS A 224 -5.28 1.21 -20.91
N SER A 225 -5.43 1.16 -22.24
CA SER A 225 -5.35 2.34 -23.12
C SER A 225 -6.45 3.34 -22.78
N TYR A 226 -7.68 2.88 -22.55
CA TYR A 226 -8.78 3.74 -22.12
C TYR A 226 -8.47 4.39 -20.76
N LEU A 227 -8.01 3.61 -19.77
CA LEU A 227 -7.64 4.13 -18.46
C LEU A 227 -6.49 5.16 -18.55
N ALA A 228 -5.44 4.85 -19.31
CA ALA A 228 -4.32 5.75 -19.55
C ALA A 228 -4.78 7.05 -20.25
N SER A 229 -5.73 6.98 -21.18
CA SER A 229 -6.33 8.17 -21.83
C SER A 229 -7.10 9.08 -20.86
N CYS A 230 -7.56 8.51 -19.73
CA CYS A 230 -8.16 9.22 -18.61
C CYS A 230 -7.12 9.76 -17.61
N GLY A 231 -5.83 9.52 -17.83
CA GLY A 231 -4.75 9.96 -16.95
C GLY A 231 -4.46 9.02 -15.78
N VAL A 232 -5.00 7.79 -15.78
CA VAL A 232 -4.71 6.75 -14.79
C VAL A 232 -3.27 6.26 -14.97
N ASP A 233 -2.56 6.03 -13.86
CA ASP A 233 -1.13 5.71 -13.83
C ASP A 233 -0.84 4.21 -13.64
N GLY A 234 -1.86 3.42 -13.31
CA GLY A 234 -1.73 1.99 -13.10
C GLY A 234 -3.02 1.30 -12.69
N VAL A 235 -2.92 0.01 -12.35
CA VAL A 235 -4.06 -0.82 -11.99
C VAL A 235 -3.84 -1.63 -10.72
N LYS A 236 -4.93 -1.92 -10.02
CA LYS A 236 -5.00 -2.95 -8.97
C LYS A 236 -5.78 -4.13 -9.54
N VAL A 237 -5.15 -5.28 -9.71
CA VAL A 237 -5.76 -6.43 -10.39
C VAL A 237 -6.09 -7.51 -9.38
N ASP A 238 -7.38 -7.70 -9.11
CA ASP A 238 -7.89 -8.68 -8.14
C ASP A 238 -8.30 -9.99 -8.82
N VAL A 239 -8.74 -10.95 -8.01
CA VAL A 239 -9.32 -12.24 -8.43
C VAL A 239 -8.40 -13.02 -9.38
N GLN A 240 -7.09 -12.93 -9.21
CA GLN A 240 -6.14 -13.56 -10.15
C GLN A 240 -6.12 -15.10 -10.02
N ASN A 241 -6.35 -15.62 -8.82
CA ASN A 241 -6.38 -17.06 -8.57
C ASN A 241 -7.45 -17.79 -9.38
N ILE A 242 -8.55 -17.15 -9.80
CA ILE A 242 -9.63 -17.80 -10.55
C ILE A 242 -9.13 -18.51 -11.82
N ILE A 243 -8.10 -17.97 -12.47
CA ILE A 243 -7.55 -18.49 -13.71
C ILE A 243 -7.03 -19.92 -13.56
N GLU A 244 -6.55 -20.30 -12.37
CA GLU A 244 -6.04 -21.66 -12.12
C GLU A 244 -7.12 -22.74 -12.27
N THR A 245 -8.39 -22.36 -12.10
CA THR A 245 -9.55 -23.26 -12.12
C THR A 245 -10.18 -23.43 -13.50
N LEU A 246 -9.70 -22.68 -14.50
CA LEU A 246 -10.35 -22.54 -15.81
C LEU A 246 -9.51 -23.15 -16.96
N GLY A 247 -8.49 -23.94 -16.64
CA GLY A 247 -7.54 -24.45 -17.63
C GLY A 247 -8.07 -25.52 -18.61
N ALA A 248 -9.27 -26.05 -18.38
CA ALA A 248 -9.88 -27.05 -19.25
C ALA A 248 -10.09 -26.48 -20.67
N GLY A 249 -9.67 -27.23 -21.70
CA GLY A 249 -9.73 -26.76 -23.10
C GLY A 249 -8.66 -25.75 -23.51
N HIS A 250 -7.80 -25.29 -22.59
CA HIS A 250 -6.81 -24.24 -22.84
C HIS A 250 -5.35 -24.66 -22.56
N GLY A 251 -5.05 -25.95 -22.68
CA GLY A 251 -3.70 -26.49 -22.43
C GLY A 251 -3.33 -26.60 -20.95
N GLY A 252 -4.32 -26.56 -20.05
CA GLY A 252 -4.16 -26.69 -18.61
C GLY A 252 -3.89 -25.37 -17.89
N ARG A 253 -4.04 -25.40 -16.55
CA ARG A 253 -3.93 -24.21 -15.67
C ARG A 253 -2.64 -23.42 -15.88
N VAL A 254 -1.49 -24.09 -15.98
CA VAL A 254 -0.18 -23.44 -16.14
C VAL A 254 -0.12 -22.64 -17.44
N SER A 255 -0.63 -23.20 -18.55
CA SER A 255 -0.61 -22.55 -19.86
C SER A 255 -1.53 -21.34 -19.89
N LEU A 256 -2.73 -21.48 -19.32
CA LEU A 256 -3.72 -20.41 -19.24
C LEU A 256 -3.24 -19.26 -18.35
N THR A 257 -2.80 -19.57 -17.12
CA THR A 257 -2.25 -18.59 -16.17
C THR A 257 -1.10 -17.81 -16.81
N ARG A 258 -0.15 -18.50 -17.45
CA ARG A 258 0.96 -17.84 -18.15
C ARG A 258 0.50 -16.89 -19.26
N ALA A 259 -0.49 -17.31 -20.06
CA ALA A 259 -1.02 -16.47 -21.14
C ALA A 259 -1.64 -15.16 -20.59
N TYR A 260 -2.45 -15.27 -19.53
CA TYR A 260 -3.08 -14.13 -18.87
C TYR A 260 -2.04 -13.19 -18.23
N HIS A 261 -1.07 -13.72 -17.48
CA HIS A 261 -0.04 -12.89 -16.86
C HIS A 261 0.89 -12.20 -17.85
N HIS A 262 1.32 -12.91 -18.90
CA HIS A 262 2.15 -12.29 -19.94
C HIS A 262 1.38 -11.17 -20.68
N ALA A 263 0.09 -11.38 -20.94
CA ALA A 263 -0.74 -10.35 -21.55
C ALA A 263 -0.95 -9.15 -20.62
N LEU A 264 -1.19 -9.39 -19.34
CA LEU A 264 -1.33 -8.35 -18.33
C LEU A 264 -0.05 -7.50 -18.25
N GLU A 265 1.11 -8.14 -18.09
CA GLU A 265 2.40 -7.44 -18.01
C GLU A 265 2.73 -6.67 -19.30
N ALA A 266 2.41 -7.24 -20.47
CA ALA A 266 2.62 -6.57 -21.74
C ALA A 266 1.73 -5.33 -21.91
N SER A 267 0.47 -5.40 -21.47
CA SER A 267 -0.46 -4.27 -21.47
C SER A 267 -0.03 -3.18 -20.48
N VAL A 268 0.33 -3.57 -19.25
CA VAL A 268 0.83 -2.65 -18.22
C VAL A 268 2.06 -1.91 -18.72
N ALA A 269 3.04 -2.64 -19.28
CA ALA A 269 4.26 -2.04 -19.80
C ALA A 269 4.01 -1.09 -20.99
N ARG A 270 2.94 -1.30 -21.77
CA ARG A 270 2.58 -0.42 -22.89
C ARG A 270 1.90 0.87 -22.41
N ASN A 271 1.02 0.76 -21.42
CA ASN A 271 0.08 1.83 -21.06
C ASN A 271 0.50 2.63 -19.82
N PHE A 272 1.32 2.06 -18.93
CA PHE A 272 1.70 2.65 -17.65
C PHE A 272 3.22 2.75 -17.52
N PRO A 273 3.83 3.95 -17.73
CA PRO A 273 5.29 4.12 -17.78
C PRO A 273 6.04 3.66 -16.53
N ASP A 274 5.40 3.71 -15.36
CA ASP A 274 5.99 3.33 -14.06
C ASP A 274 5.72 1.86 -13.69
N ASN A 275 5.30 1.03 -14.67
CA ASN A 275 4.90 -0.36 -14.47
C ASN A 275 3.84 -0.50 -13.36
N GLY A 276 2.83 0.36 -13.42
CA GLY A 276 1.85 0.53 -12.36
C GLY A 276 0.87 -0.64 -12.26
N CYS A 277 1.20 -1.62 -11.43
CA CYS A 277 0.36 -2.78 -11.16
C CYS A 277 0.52 -3.29 -9.72
N ILE A 278 -0.59 -3.42 -9.01
CA ILE A 278 -0.70 -4.17 -7.74
C ILE A 278 -1.42 -5.47 -8.05
N SER A 279 -0.74 -6.60 -7.86
CA SER A 279 -1.37 -7.92 -7.99
C SER A 279 -2.04 -8.35 -6.68
N CYS A 280 -3.29 -8.80 -6.75
CA CYS A 280 -4.10 -9.12 -5.59
C CYS A 280 -4.88 -10.42 -5.80
N MET A 281 -5.20 -11.13 -4.71
CA MET A 281 -5.80 -12.47 -4.74
C MET A 281 -5.04 -13.41 -5.69
N CYS A 282 -3.71 -13.41 -5.60
CA CYS A 282 -2.81 -13.96 -6.62
C CYS A 282 -1.76 -14.92 -6.06
N HIS A 283 -2.04 -15.55 -4.92
CA HIS A 283 -1.07 -16.41 -4.21
C HIS A 283 -0.94 -17.82 -4.78
N ASN A 284 -1.58 -18.13 -5.91
CA ASN A 284 -1.35 -19.41 -6.57
C ASN A 284 0.08 -19.49 -7.15
N THR A 285 0.64 -20.71 -7.14
CA THR A 285 2.03 -20.91 -7.56
C THR A 285 2.24 -20.71 -9.05
N ASP A 286 1.25 -21.02 -9.89
CA ASP A 286 1.35 -20.84 -11.34
C ASP A 286 1.57 -19.37 -11.71
N MET A 287 0.91 -18.46 -11.00
CA MET A 287 1.07 -17.02 -11.11
C MET A 287 2.47 -16.60 -10.70
N LEU A 288 2.90 -16.95 -9.48
CA LEU A 288 4.20 -16.53 -8.94
C LEU A 288 5.36 -16.95 -9.84
N TYR A 289 5.28 -18.15 -10.43
CA TYR A 289 6.29 -18.67 -11.36
C TYR A 289 6.11 -18.23 -12.82
N SER A 290 5.14 -17.36 -13.12
CA SER A 290 4.89 -16.76 -14.44
C SER A 290 5.10 -15.24 -14.49
N VAL A 291 5.26 -14.56 -13.35
CA VAL A 291 5.43 -13.11 -13.26
C VAL A 291 6.89 -12.69 -13.48
N ARG A 292 7.11 -11.73 -14.38
CA ARG A 292 8.46 -11.25 -14.77
C ARG A 292 8.70 -9.79 -14.42
N GLN A 293 7.68 -8.96 -14.41
CA GLN A 293 7.78 -7.50 -14.27
C GLN A 293 6.85 -6.93 -13.20
N THR A 294 5.66 -7.50 -12.94
CA THR A 294 4.77 -6.97 -11.89
C THR A 294 5.52 -6.91 -10.56
N ALA A 295 5.53 -5.75 -9.92
CA ALA A 295 6.46 -5.46 -8.83
C ALA A 295 5.82 -5.52 -7.43
N VAL A 296 4.49 -5.41 -7.32
CA VAL A 296 3.79 -5.31 -6.03
C VAL A 296 2.71 -6.39 -5.93
N VAL A 297 2.61 -7.02 -4.76
CA VAL A 297 1.66 -8.10 -4.45
C VAL A 297 0.97 -7.88 -3.12
N ARG A 298 -0.37 -7.89 -3.06
CA ARG A 298 -1.08 -7.88 -1.77
C ARG A 298 -0.75 -9.16 -1.01
N ALA A 299 -0.37 -9.05 0.25
CA ALA A 299 0.08 -10.16 1.10
C ALA A 299 -0.96 -10.60 2.14
N SER A 300 -2.17 -10.07 2.08
CA SER A 300 -3.27 -10.38 2.99
C SER A 300 -4.55 -10.76 2.24
N ASP A 301 -5.48 -11.33 2.99
CA ASP A 301 -6.92 -11.18 2.73
C ASP A 301 -7.34 -9.71 2.99
N ASP A 302 -8.59 -9.36 2.73
CA ASP A 302 -9.11 -8.01 2.97
C ASP A 302 -8.97 -7.58 4.44
N PHE A 303 -8.72 -6.29 4.65
CA PHE A 303 -8.84 -5.69 5.97
C PHE A 303 -10.32 -5.58 6.40
N TYR A 304 -10.69 -6.30 7.46
CA TYR A 304 -12.07 -6.34 8.01
C TYR A 304 -12.21 -5.51 9.30
N PRO A 305 -12.44 -4.18 9.23
CA PRO A 305 -12.46 -3.28 10.40
C PRO A 305 -13.52 -3.61 11.45
N ARG A 306 -14.53 -4.40 11.11
CA ARG A 306 -15.64 -4.76 12.02
C ARG A 306 -15.51 -6.17 12.59
N ASP A 307 -14.51 -6.94 12.15
CA ASP A 307 -14.23 -8.27 12.68
C ASP A 307 -13.05 -8.17 13.65
N PRO A 308 -13.29 -8.23 14.97
CA PRO A 308 -12.22 -8.16 15.97
C PRO A 308 -11.16 -9.26 15.79
N ALA A 309 -11.56 -10.43 15.28
CA ALA A 309 -10.66 -11.57 15.09
C ALA A 309 -9.65 -11.34 13.95
N SER A 310 -9.93 -10.39 13.05
CA SER A 310 -9.05 -10.10 11.91
C SER A 310 -7.79 -9.33 12.29
N HIS A 311 -7.80 -8.53 13.36
CA HIS A 311 -6.74 -7.52 13.56
C HIS A 311 -5.38 -8.11 13.92
N THR A 312 -5.32 -9.03 14.88
CA THR A 312 -4.05 -9.65 15.27
C THR A 312 -3.54 -10.61 14.20
N ILE A 313 -4.45 -11.40 13.63
CA ILE A 313 -4.14 -12.35 12.54
C ILE A 313 -3.64 -11.63 11.29
N HIS A 314 -4.17 -10.45 10.97
CA HIS A 314 -3.71 -9.70 9.78
C HIS A 314 -2.21 -9.43 9.87
N ILE A 315 -1.74 -8.90 11.00
CA ILE A 315 -0.32 -8.54 11.19
C ILE A 315 0.57 -9.79 11.16
N SER A 316 0.18 -10.89 11.81
CA SER A 316 0.93 -12.14 11.71
C SER A 316 0.93 -12.65 10.27
N SER A 317 -0.24 -12.76 9.62
CA SER A 317 -0.36 -13.28 8.26
C SER A 317 0.48 -12.49 7.25
N VAL A 318 0.43 -11.16 7.24
CA VAL A 318 1.23 -10.37 6.29
C VAL A 318 2.73 -10.50 6.53
N ALA A 319 3.17 -10.60 7.79
CA ALA A 319 4.57 -10.79 8.13
C ALA A 319 5.07 -12.17 7.63
N TYR A 320 4.34 -13.25 7.92
CA TYR A 320 4.72 -14.60 7.45
C TYR A 320 4.60 -14.74 5.93
N ASN A 321 3.55 -14.20 5.30
CA ASN A 321 3.40 -14.22 3.84
C ASN A 321 4.53 -13.44 3.14
N THR A 322 4.99 -12.35 3.76
CA THR A 322 6.10 -11.54 3.25
C THR A 322 7.41 -12.33 3.13
N LEU A 323 7.63 -13.35 3.97
CA LEU A 323 8.82 -14.21 3.87
C LEU A 323 8.93 -14.85 2.48
N PHE A 324 7.81 -15.35 1.95
CA PHE A 324 7.78 -16.01 0.65
C PHE A 324 7.52 -15.02 -0.50
N LEU A 325 6.47 -14.21 -0.38
CA LEU A 325 6.08 -13.26 -1.44
C LEU A 325 7.14 -12.19 -1.68
N GLY A 326 7.87 -11.80 -0.63
CA GLY A 326 8.96 -10.84 -0.70
C GLY A 326 10.08 -11.24 -1.67
N GLU A 327 10.27 -12.53 -1.93
CA GLU A 327 11.27 -13.01 -2.90
C GLU A 327 10.85 -12.74 -4.36
N PHE A 328 9.54 -12.62 -4.61
CA PHE A 328 8.99 -12.37 -5.93
C PHE A 328 8.69 -10.88 -6.15
N MET A 329 8.04 -10.22 -5.21
CA MET A 329 7.46 -8.87 -5.35
C MET A 329 7.56 -8.11 -4.02
N LEU A 330 7.33 -6.80 -4.05
CA LEU A 330 7.11 -6.02 -2.83
C LEU A 330 5.73 -6.38 -2.25
N PRO A 331 5.67 -6.90 -1.03
CA PRO A 331 4.41 -7.17 -0.36
C PRO A 331 3.68 -5.87 0.00
N ASP A 332 2.42 -5.80 -0.35
CA ASP A 332 1.47 -4.80 0.06
C ASP A 332 0.62 -5.36 1.21
N TRP A 333 0.66 -4.69 2.37
CA TRP A 333 0.02 -5.15 3.60
C TRP A 333 -1.42 -4.66 3.74
N ASP A 334 -1.97 -4.13 2.64
CA ASP A 334 -3.33 -3.68 2.47
C ASP A 334 -3.68 -2.37 3.23
N MET A 335 -4.79 -1.76 2.83
CA MET A 335 -5.34 -0.60 3.52
C MET A 335 -5.66 -0.88 5.00
N PHE A 336 -5.77 0.19 5.77
CA PHE A 336 -6.36 0.15 7.10
C PHE A 336 -7.19 1.41 7.38
N HIS A 337 -7.92 1.42 8.48
CA HIS A 337 -8.60 2.62 8.97
C HIS A 337 -7.72 3.33 10.01
N SER A 338 -7.38 4.59 9.76
CA SER A 338 -6.67 5.43 10.71
C SER A 338 -7.52 5.77 11.94
N LEU A 339 -8.84 5.84 11.79
CA LEU A 339 -9.78 6.07 12.88
C LEU A 339 -10.40 4.76 13.36
N HIS A 340 -9.60 3.97 14.09
CA HIS A 340 -10.00 2.67 14.61
C HIS A 340 -9.28 2.36 15.94
N PRO A 341 -9.85 1.60 16.90
CA PRO A 341 -9.17 1.23 18.14
C PRO A 341 -7.82 0.53 17.93
N ALA A 342 -7.69 -0.30 16.88
CA ALA A 342 -6.45 -0.97 16.50
C ALA A 342 -5.57 -0.16 15.52
N ALA A 343 -5.87 1.13 15.27
CA ALA A 343 -5.21 1.87 14.18
C ALA A 343 -3.72 2.10 14.42
N GLU A 344 -3.29 2.41 15.65
CA GLU A 344 -1.85 2.58 15.93
C GLU A 344 -1.08 1.27 15.71
N TYR A 345 -1.65 0.14 16.16
CA TYR A 345 -1.10 -1.20 15.94
C TYR A 345 -0.90 -1.52 14.45
N HIS A 346 -1.92 -1.22 13.63
CA HIS A 346 -1.86 -1.40 12.17
C HIS A 346 -0.91 -0.43 11.47
N GLY A 347 -0.85 0.82 11.94
CA GLY A 347 0.05 1.85 11.42
C GLY A 347 1.51 1.51 11.69
N ALA A 348 1.84 1.16 12.94
CA ALA A 348 3.18 0.78 13.36
C ALA A 348 3.73 -0.40 12.54
N ALA A 349 2.91 -1.46 12.36
CA ALA A 349 3.29 -2.60 11.54
C ALA A 349 3.62 -2.21 10.09
N ARG A 350 2.78 -1.38 9.45
CA ARG A 350 3.00 -0.91 8.07
C ARG A 350 4.22 0.00 7.93
N ALA A 351 4.49 0.83 8.94
CA ALA A 351 5.66 1.71 8.95
C ALA A 351 6.98 0.94 8.82
N ILE A 352 7.06 -0.23 9.46
CA ILE A 352 8.25 -1.10 9.44
C ILE A 352 8.14 -2.25 8.44
N GLY A 353 6.98 -2.48 7.83
CA GLY A 353 6.76 -3.57 6.87
C GLY A 353 7.45 -3.36 5.52
N GLY A 354 7.94 -2.14 5.27
CA GLY A 354 8.54 -1.76 3.98
C GLY A 354 7.56 -1.76 2.82
N CYS A 355 6.25 -1.77 3.13
CA CYS A 355 5.14 -1.85 2.19
C CYS A 355 4.55 -0.47 1.86
N PRO A 356 3.69 -0.36 0.84
CA PRO A 356 2.89 0.85 0.61
C PRO A 356 1.98 1.14 1.82
N ILE A 357 1.74 2.42 2.09
CA ILE A 357 0.88 2.86 3.21
C ILE A 357 -0.27 3.67 2.65
N TYR A 358 -1.48 3.11 2.74
CA TYR A 358 -2.70 3.80 2.35
C TYR A 358 -3.85 3.45 3.29
N VAL A 359 -4.80 4.38 3.43
CA VAL A 359 -5.98 4.20 4.28
C VAL A 359 -7.26 4.15 3.47
N SER A 360 -8.32 3.61 4.05
CA SER A 360 -9.65 3.56 3.42
C SER A 360 -10.74 4.21 4.27
N ASP A 361 -10.36 5.04 5.26
CA ASP A 361 -11.34 5.75 6.08
C ASP A 361 -12.28 6.57 5.20
N LYS A 362 -13.52 6.73 5.69
CA LYS A 362 -14.48 7.63 5.07
C LYS A 362 -13.92 9.06 5.04
N PRO A 363 -13.99 9.75 3.89
CA PRO A 363 -13.61 11.16 3.74
C PRO A 363 -13.98 12.05 4.93
N GLY A 364 -12.97 12.66 5.55
CA GLY A 364 -13.11 13.55 6.70
C GLY A 364 -13.14 12.86 8.07
N ASN A 365 -13.03 11.54 8.14
CA ASN A 365 -12.98 10.76 9.38
C ASN A 365 -11.60 10.10 9.53
N HIS A 366 -10.56 10.92 9.65
CA HIS A 366 -9.18 10.45 9.75
C HIS A 366 -8.59 10.78 11.12
N ASN A 367 -7.72 9.92 11.62
CA ASN A 367 -6.89 10.23 12.79
C ASN A 367 -5.58 10.91 12.34
N PHE A 368 -5.58 12.24 12.28
CA PHE A 368 -4.40 13.00 11.85
C PHE A 368 -3.23 12.93 12.84
N SER A 369 -3.48 12.64 14.13
CA SER A 369 -2.39 12.43 15.08
C SER A 369 -1.59 11.19 14.72
N LEU A 370 -2.29 10.08 14.42
CA LEU A 370 -1.67 8.86 13.93
C LEU A 370 -0.99 9.06 12.57
N LEU A 371 -1.66 9.71 11.61
CA LEU A 371 -1.09 9.91 10.27
C LEU A 371 0.18 10.77 10.29
N LYS A 372 0.34 11.68 11.26
CA LYS A 372 1.58 12.44 11.45
C LYS A 372 2.78 11.58 11.82
N LYS A 373 2.58 10.42 12.45
CA LYS A 373 3.61 9.43 12.79
C LYS A 373 4.04 8.56 11.59
N LEU A 374 3.30 8.63 10.47
CA LEU A 374 3.48 7.77 9.28
C LEU A 374 3.92 8.55 8.04
N VAL A 375 3.36 9.74 7.86
CA VAL A 375 3.43 10.51 6.63
C VAL A 375 4.20 11.80 6.90
N LEU A 376 5.01 12.26 5.94
CA LEU A 376 5.68 13.56 5.98
C LEU A 376 4.77 14.69 5.45
N PRO A 377 5.10 15.98 5.66
CA PRO A 377 4.23 17.08 5.22
C PRO A 377 3.94 17.10 3.72
N ASP A 378 4.89 16.64 2.90
CA ASP A 378 4.73 16.56 1.44
C ASP A 378 3.85 15.37 0.99
N GLY A 379 3.50 14.46 1.90
CA GLY A 379 2.74 13.25 1.63
C GLY A 379 3.60 12.02 1.32
N SER A 380 4.93 12.14 1.36
CA SER A 380 5.83 10.98 1.26
C SER A 380 5.88 10.19 2.57
N VAL A 381 6.37 8.95 2.52
CA VAL A 381 6.55 8.09 3.70
C VAL A 381 8.02 7.72 3.92
N LEU A 382 8.37 7.46 5.18
CA LEU A 382 9.68 6.93 5.57
C LEU A 382 9.65 5.39 5.48
N ARG A 383 9.48 4.85 4.27
CA ARG A 383 9.36 3.41 4.05
C ARG A 383 10.70 2.69 4.31
N ALA A 384 10.66 1.60 5.08
CA ALA A 384 11.81 0.72 5.27
C ALA A 384 12.21 0.00 3.97
N GLN A 385 13.46 -0.43 3.84
CA GLN A 385 14.04 -0.82 2.54
C GLN A 385 13.65 -2.23 2.08
N LEU A 386 13.52 -3.17 3.01
CA LEU A 386 13.22 -4.57 2.69
C LEU A 386 11.73 -4.84 2.92
N PRO A 387 11.18 -5.96 2.41
CA PRO A 387 9.94 -6.48 2.93
C PRO A 387 10.14 -6.95 4.38
N GLY A 388 9.33 -6.45 5.32
CA GLY A 388 9.45 -6.76 6.75
C GLY A 388 9.16 -8.22 7.06
N ARG A 389 10.03 -8.87 7.83
CA ARG A 389 9.99 -10.32 8.08
C ARG A 389 9.95 -10.64 9.57
N PRO A 390 9.36 -11.79 9.97
CA PRO A 390 9.55 -12.30 11.31
C PRO A 390 11.04 -12.44 11.63
N THR A 391 11.43 -12.15 12.87
CA THR A 391 12.78 -12.47 13.35
C THR A 391 12.96 -13.98 13.43
N ARG A 392 14.22 -14.43 13.41
CA ARG A 392 14.54 -15.86 13.33
C ARG A 392 13.99 -16.68 14.49
N ASP A 393 13.91 -16.08 15.68
CA ASP A 393 13.45 -16.74 16.90
C ASP A 393 11.93 -16.92 16.99
N CYS A 394 11.13 -16.14 16.25
CA CYS A 394 9.67 -16.35 16.16
C CYS A 394 9.24 -17.06 14.87
N LEU A 395 10.18 -17.36 13.95
CA LEU A 395 9.87 -17.87 12.60
C LEU A 395 9.08 -19.19 12.59
N PHE A 396 9.24 -20.05 13.60
CA PHE A 396 8.52 -21.32 13.72
C PHE A 396 7.53 -21.36 14.88
N ALA A 397 7.19 -20.20 15.44
CA ALA A 397 6.21 -20.06 16.51
C ALA A 397 4.82 -19.71 15.97
N ASP A 398 3.79 -19.87 16.81
CA ASP A 398 2.42 -19.42 16.53
C ASP A 398 2.07 -18.22 17.41
N PRO A 399 2.48 -16.99 17.01
CA PRO A 399 2.31 -15.80 17.83
C PRO A 399 0.84 -15.39 18.03
N ALA A 400 -0.09 -16.09 17.39
CA ALA A 400 -1.52 -15.81 17.50
C ALA A 400 -2.24 -16.69 18.54
N ARG A 401 -1.64 -17.83 18.92
CA ARG A 401 -2.33 -18.86 19.71
C ARG A 401 -1.51 -19.57 20.78
N ASP A 402 -0.18 -19.50 20.75
CA ASP A 402 0.65 -20.28 21.66
C ASP A 402 0.67 -19.75 23.11
N GLY A 403 0.11 -18.56 23.37
CA GLY A 403 0.09 -17.93 24.68
C GLY A 403 1.46 -17.55 25.22
N ALA A 404 2.51 -17.53 24.39
CA ALA A 404 3.89 -17.35 24.82
C ALA A 404 4.70 -16.41 23.92
N THR A 405 4.44 -16.40 22.62
CA THR A 405 5.30 -15.70 21.66
C THR A 405 4.75 -14.33 21.29
N LEU A 406 5.61 -13.31 21.40
CA LEU A 406 5.42 -12.01 20.75
C LEU A 406 5.94 -12.10 19.31
N LEU A 407 5.15 -11.60 18.36
CA LEU A 407 5.62 -11.48 16.98
C LEU A 407 6.61 -10.32 16.90
N LYS A 408 7.86 -10.64 16.54
CA LYS A 408 8.88 -9.64 16.22
C LYS A 408 9.05 -9.56 14.71
N ILE A 409 8.98 -8.36 14.16
CA ILE A 409 9.15 -8.07 12.74
C ILE A 409 10.36 -7.15 12.60
N TRP A 410 11.33 -7.52 11.77
CA TRP A 410 12.51 -6.69 11.53
C TRP A 410 12.56 -6.16 10.10
N ASN A 411 13.23 -5.01 9.97
CA ASN A 411 13.54 -4.37 8.70
C ASN A 411 14.76 -3.45 8.85
N VAL A 412 15.18 -2.80 7.76
CA VAL A 412 16.33 -1.92 7.72
C VAL A 412 16.01 -0.59 7.02
N ASN A 413 16.72 0.43 7.45
CA ASN A 413 16.89 1.72 6.82
C ASN A 413 18.35 1.85 6.35
N LYS A 414 18.67 2.96 5.68
CA LYS A 414 20.01 3.17 5.10
C LYS A 414 21.15 3.16 6.12
N CYS A 415 20.90 3.61 7.35
CA CYS A 415 21.92 3.75 8.40
C CYS A 415 21.53 3.06 9.72
N SER A 416 20.40 2.36 9.79
CA SER A 416 19.90 1.73 11.02
C SER A 416 18.92 0.60 10.73
N GLY A 417 18.67 -0.24 11.72
CA GLY A 417 17.62 -1.26 11.72
C GLY A 417 16.38 -0.82 12.51
N VAL A 418 15.29 -1.55 12.33
CA VAL A 418 14.08 -1.41 13.14
C VAL A 418 13.47 -2.77 13.44
N VAL A 419 13.03 -2.97 14.68
CA VAL A 419 12.27 -4.15 15.12
C VAL A 419 10.97 -3.69 15.75
N GLY A 420 9.84 -4.14 15.21
CA GLY A 420 8.54 -3.99 15.86
C GLY A 420 8.16 -5.27 16.58
N VAL A 421 7.70 -5.14 17.82
CA VAL A 421 7.22 -6.25 18.64
C VAL A 421 5.73 -6.10 18.85
N PHE A 422 4.96 -7.14 18.58
CA PHE A 422 3.50 -7.12 18.56
C PHE A 422 2.94 -8.31 19.33
N ASN A 423 1.97 -8.07 20.21
CA ASN A 423 1.20 -9.14 20.82
C ASN A 423 -0.01 -9.49 19.94
N CYS A 424 0.13 -10.60 19.19
CA CYS A 424 -0.88 -11.09 18.23
C CYS A 424 -1.85 -12.13 18.81
N GLN A 425 -1.82 -12.39 20.12
CA GLN A 425 -2.59 -13.49 20.72
C GLN A 425 -4.10 -13.29 20.61
N GLY A 426 -4.86 -14.39 20.68
CA GLY A 426 -6.30 -14.41 20.90
C GLY A 426 -7.18 -14.73 19.70
N ALA A 427 -6.65 -14.61 18.49
CA ALA A 427 -7.38 -14.98 17.27
C ALA A 427 -6.53 -15.86 16.35
N GLY A 428 -7.18 -16.80 15.66
CA GLY A 428 -6.54 -17.67 14.70
C GLY A 428 -7.49 -18.25 13.65
N TRP A 429 -6.92 -18.79 12.58
CA TRP A 429 -7.70 -19.53 11.58
C TRP A 429 -8.24 -20.85 12.17
N CYS A 430 -9.56 -21.04 12.11
CA CYS A 430 -10.22 -22.25 12.56
C CYS A 430 -10.40 -23.25 11.41
N ARG A 431 -9.63 -24.34 11.42
CA ARG A 431 -9.68 -25.38 10.36
C ARG A 431 -11.00 -26.16 10.29
N VAL A 432 -11.80 -26.16 11.35
CA VAL A 432 -13.12 -26.83 11.37
C VAL A 432 -14.16 -25.98 10.68
N THR A 433 -14.16 -24.68 10.97
CA THR A 433 -15.24 -23.77 10.56
C THR A 433 -14.85 -22.83 9.43
N LYS A 434 -13.62 -22.97 8.94
CA LYS A 434 -13.04 -22.28 7.77
C LYS A 434 -13.20 -20.77 7.85
N LYS A 435 -12.97 -20.22 9.04
CA LYS A 435 -12.95 -18.78 9.27
C LYS A 435 -12.00 -18.42 10.39
N THR A 436 -11.56 -17.18 10.35
CA THR A 436 -10.89 -16.51 11.46
C THR A 436 -11.84 -16.43 12.66
N ARG A 437 -11.36 -16.79 13.84
CA ARG A 437 -12.13 -16.72 15.09
C ARG A 437 -11.26 -16.26 16.25
N VAL A 438 -11.90 -15.55 17.17
CA VAL A 438 -11.38 -15.39 18.53
C VAL A 438 -11.44 -16.76 19.22
N HIS A 439 -10.29 -17.29 19.63
CA HIS A 439 -10.20 -18.53 20.40
C HIS A 439 -9.98 -18.24 21.89
N ASP A 440 -9.40 -17.09 22.19
CA ASP A 440 -9.24 -16.55 23.54
C ASP A 440 -9.59 -15.06 23.50
N ALA A 441 -10.65 -14.67 24.24
CA ALA A 441 -11.16 -13.31 24.27
C ALA A 441 -10.40 -12.39 25.23
N ALA A 442 -9.58 -12.94 26.13
CA ALA A 442 -8.77 -12.16 27.05
C ALA A 442 -7.35 -12.77 27.20
N PRO A 443 -6.56 -12.81 26.11
CA PRO A 443 -5.24 -13.41 26.18
C PRO A 443 -4.32 -12.65 27.12
N GLY A 444 -3.36 -13.40 27.67
CA GLY A 444 -2.41 -12.89 28.66
C GLY A 444 -1.52 -11.77 28.13
N THR A 445 -0.99 -10.98 29.08
CA THR A 445 0.15 -10.10 28.83
C THR A 445 1.39 -10.97 28.65
N LEU A 446 2.15 -10.72 27.58
CA LEU A 446 3.37 -11.47 27.28
C LEU A 446 4.60 -10.61 27.52
N THR A 447 5.68 -11.26 27.95
CA THR A 447 7.01 -10.65 28.06
C THR A 447 7.96 -11.37 27.13
N GLY A 448 8.67 -10.61 26.30
CA GLY A 448 9.73 -11.10 25.43
C GLY A 448 11.00 -10.28 25.61
N THR A 449 11.97 -10.52 24.72
CA THR A 449 13.21 -9.74 24.67
C THR A 449 13.56 -9.37 23.25
N ILE A 450 14.30 -8.26 23.12
CA ILE A 450 14.90 -7.82 21.87
C ILE A 450 16.42 -7.69 22.03
N ARG A 451 17.14 -7.80 20.92
CA ARG A 451 18.60 -7.59 20.84
C ARG A 451 18.97 -6.98 19.49
N ALA A 452 20.20 -6.50 19.36
CA ALA A 452 20.70 -5.93 18.10
C ALA A 452 20.56 -6.90 16.92
N GLU A 453 20.86 -8.17 17.13
CA GLU A 453 20.87 -9.22 16.10
C GLU A 453 19.47 -9.69 15.68
N ASP A 454 18.41 -9.16 16.30
CA ASP A 454 17.05 -9.35 15.78
C ASP A 454 16.85 -8.60 14.45
N VAL A 455 17.69 -7.59 14.17
CA VAL A 455 17.87 -7.03 12.83
C VAL A 455 18.94 -7.88 12.13
N ASP A 456 18.51 -8.83 11.29
CA ASP A 456 19.40 -9.85 10.68
C ASP A 456 20.57 -9.23 9.89
N ALA A 457 20.36 -8.06 9.28
CA ALA A 457 21.36 -7.34 8.48
C ALA A 457 22.10 -6.21 9.25
N ILE A 458 22.04 -6.16 10.59
CA ILE A 458 22.63 -5.05 11.37
C ILE A 458 24.15 -4.92 11.17
N ALA A 459 24.86 -6.04 11.04
CA ALA A 459 26.30 -6.04 10.82
C ALA A 459 26.66 -5.48 9.44
N ASP A 460 25.84 -5.74 8.43
CA ASP A 460 26.04 -5.20 7.07
C ASP A 460 25.83 -3.67 7.05
N ILE A 461 24.88 -3.16 7.85
CA ILE A 461 24.63 -1.71 8.01
C ILE A 461 25.80 -1.04 8.73
N ALA A 462 26.31 -1.66 9.80
CA ALA A 462 27.39 -1.10 10.60
C ALA A 462 28.72 -1.08 9.83
N GLY A 463 28.92 -2.06 8.95
CA GLY A 463 30.11 -2.18 8.11
C GLY A 463 31.29 -2.88 8.81
N PRO A 464 32.42 -3.01 8.09
CA PRO A 464 33.59 -3.74 8.59
C PRO A 464 34.18 -3.10 9.85
N GLY A 465 34.58 -3.94 10.82
CA GLY A 465 35.23 -3.48 12.05
C GLY A 465 34.28 -3.04 13.16
N TRP A 466 32.96 -3.15 12.97
CA TRP A 466 31.98 -2.95 14.03
C TRP A 466 32.14 -3.97 15.16
N ASP A 467 32.12 -3.50 16.40
CA ASP A 467 32.34 -4.29 17.62
C ASP A 467 31.05 -4.95 18.16
N GLY A 468 29.90 -4.66 17.55
CA GLY A 468 28.59 -5.19 17.93
C GLY A 468 27.77 -4.25 18.81
N GLU A 469 28.28 -3.06 19.14
CA GLU A 469 27.57 -2.10 19.98
C GLU A 469 26.52 -1.29 19.19
N VAL A 470 25.33 -1.15 19.77
CA VAL A 470 24.25 -0.32 19.21
C VAL A 470 23.72 0.65 20.25
N VAL A 471 23.00 1.66 19.78
CA VAL A 471 21.96 2.30 20.59
C VAL A 471 20.58 1.85 20.10
N VAL A 472 19.66 1.76 21.04
CA VAL A 472 18.25 1.45 20.81
C VAL A 472 17.40 2.61 21.28
N TYR A 473 16.59 3.16 20.38
CA TYR A 473 15.55 4.14 20.73
C TYR A 473 14.17 3.49 20.70
N THR A 474 13.46 3.54 21.82
CA THR A 474 12.10 3.00 21.98
C THR A 474 11.06 4.05 21.61
N HIS A 475 10.13 3.72 20.73
CA HIS A 475 9.17 4.71 20.22
C HIS A 475 8.16 5.16 21.28
N ARG A 476 7.59 4.24 22.09
CA ARG A 476 6.53 4.63 23.04
C ARG A 476 7.05 5.25 24.32
N SER A 477 8.16 4.74 24.89
CA SER A 477 8.76 5.34 26.10
C SER A 477 9.67 6.52 25.78
N GLY A 478 10.21 6.61 24.54
CA GLY A 478 11.13 7.67 24.16
C GLY A 478 12.52 7.52 24.79
N GLU A 479 12.89 6.32 25.21
CA GLU A 479 14.14 6.05 25.90
C GLU A 479 15.25 5.72 24.90
N LEU A 480 16.44 6.24 25.17
CA LEU A 480 17.67 5.90 24.46
C LEU A 480 18.53 5.00 25.32
N ILE A 481 18.84 3.80 24.83
CA ILE A 481 19.58 2.78 25.57
C ILE A 481 20.78 2.33 24.76
N ARG A 482 21.98 2.45 25.33
CA ARG A 482 23.19 1.88 24.75
C ARG A 482 23.27 0.39 25.08
N LEU A 483 23.33 -0.45 24.05
CA LEU A 483 23.22 -1.89 24.17
C LEU A 483 24.50 -2.57 23.66
N PRO A 484 25.30 -3.20 24.56
CA PRO A 484 26.47 -3.97 24.16
C PRO A 484 26.09 -5.18 23.31
N LYS A 485 27.08 -5.72 22.59
CA LYS A 485 26.91 -6.94 21.78
C LYS A 485 26.29 -8.09 22.58
N GLY A 486 25.25 -8.71 22.05
CA GLY A 486 24.55 -9.83 22.66
C GLY A 486 23.71 -9.51 23.91
N ALA A 487 23.68 -8.25 24.36
CA ALA A 487 22.78 -7.83 25.42
C ALA A 487 21.32 -7.80 24.94
N THR A 488 20.38 -7.96 25.86
CA THR A 488 18.95 -8.02 25.57
C THR A 488 18.18 -6.95 26.36
N LEU A 489 17.08 -6.46 25.78
CA LEU A 489 16.14 -5.55 26.43
C LEU A 489 14.77 -6.23 26.58
N PRO A 490 14.14 -6.19 27.77
CA PRO A 490 12.84 -6.78 27.99
C PRO A 490 11.73 -5.91 27.37
N VAL A 491 10.64 -6.56 26.97
CA VAL A 491 9.43 -5.88 26.49
C VAL A 491 8.19 -6.64 26.96
N THR A 492 7.23 -5.93 27.54
CA THR A 492 5.99 -6.51 28.08
C THR A 492 4.79 -5.84 27.42
N LEU A 493 3.93 -6.63 26.77
CA LEU A 493 2.83 -6.13 25.94
C LEU A 493 1.54 -6.88 26.24
N LYS A 494 0.44 -6.13 26.42
CA LYS A 494 -0.92 -6.66 26.35
C LYS A 494 -1.29 -6.93 24.89
N VAL A 495 -2.37 -7.69 24.68
CA VAL A 495 -2.91 -7.96 23.35
C VAL A 495 -3.22 -6.65 22.61
N LEU A 496 -2.93 -6.62 21.30
CA LEU A 496 -3.03 -5.42 20.46
C LEU A 496 -2.12 -4.25 20.86
N GLU A 497 -1.20 -4.45 21.81
CA GLU A 497 -0.10 -3.52 22.04
C GLU A 497 1.12 -3.88 21.19
N PHE A 498 1.94 -2.87 20.96
CA PHE A 498 3.19 -2.98 20.24
C PHE A 498 4.27 -2.09 20.89
N GLU A 499 5.52 -2.29 20.48
CA GLU A 499 6.65 -1.36 20.67
C GLU A 499 7.54 -1.39 19.43
N LEU A 500 8.16 -0.26 19.09
CA LEU A 500 9.12 -0.16 17.99
C LEU A 500 10.51 0.20 18.54
N PHE A 501 11.48 -0.64 18.23
CA PHE A 501 12.88 -0.50 18.63
C PHE A 501 13.70 -0.08 17.41
N HIS A 502 14.25 1.13 17.45
CA HIS A 502 15.13 1.65 16.40
C HIS A 502 16.57 1.34 16.78
N VAL A 503 17.20 0.44 16.05
CA VAL A 503 18.51 -0.14 16.38
C VAL A 503 19.56 0.53 15.49
N SER A 504 20.43 1.34 16.07
CA SER A 504 21.44 2.10 15.32
C SER A 504 22.86 1.69 15.74
N PRO A 505 23.71 1.22 14.82
CA PRO A 505 25.09 0.89 15.14
C PRO A 505 25.86 2.09 15.69
N VAL A 506 26.64 1.87 16.74
CA VAL A 506 27.55 2.89 17.27
C VAL A 506 28.80 2.94 16.40
N MET A 507 29.15 4.15 15.95
CA MET A 507 30.36 4.42 15.20
C MET A 507 31.29 5.35 15.99
N ALA A 508 32.61 5.13 15.86
CA ALA A 508 33.61 6.05 16.36
C ALA A 508 33.74 7.27 15.43
N VAL A 509 33.78 8.47 16.01
CA VAL A 509 33.90 9.74 15.28
C VAL A 509 35.38 10.12 15.16
N ALA A 510 36.01 9.67 14.08
CA ALA A 510 37.44 9.90 13.83
C ALA A 510 38.30 9.49 15.03
N SER A 511 39.39 10.22 15.32
CA SER A 511 40.30 9.95 16.45
C SER A 511 39.96 10.73 17.72
N THR A 512 38.74 11.27 17.85
CA THR A 512 38.34 12.15 18.97
C THR A 512 38.00 11.38 20.26
N GLY A 513 37.76 10.06 20.15
CA GLY A 513 37.21 9.26 21.25
C GLY A 513 35.71 9.45 21.48
N VAL A 514 35.02 10.19 20.60
CA VAL A 514 33.55 10.33 20.60
C VAL A 514 32.92 9.17 19.84
N SER A 515 31.88 8.58 20.41
CA SER A 515 30.97 7.63 19.78
C SER A 515 29.67 8.32 19.36
N PHE A 516 29.11 7.93 18.21
CA PHE A 516 27.90 8.51 17.62
C PHE A 516 27.00 7.42 17.02
N ALA A 517 25.69 7.66 16.98
CA ALA A 517 24.76 6.84 16.20
C ALA A 517 23.51 7.64 15.79
N PRO A 518 23.07 7.62 14.52
CA PRO A 518 21.89 8.35 14.08
C PRO A 518 20.59 7.61 14.46
N ILE A 519 19.59 8.31 15.01
CA ILE A 519 18.27 7.72 15.34
C ILE A 519 17.21 8.12 14.31
N GLY A 520 17.17 9.40 13.91
CA GLY A 520 16.23 9.92 12.92
C GLY A 520 15.11 10.76 13.52
N LEU A 521 13.93 10.78 12.89
CA LEU A 521 12.78 11.57 13.37
C LEU A 521 12.03 10.81 14.48
N LEU A 522 12.22 11.25 15.72
CA LEU A 522 11.82 10.56 16.95
C LEU A 522 10.30 10.30 17.06
N ASP A 523 9.51 11.17 16.44
CA ASP A 523 8.03 11.11 16.46
C ASP A 523 7.43 10.23 15.35
N MET A 524 8.27 9.70 14.45
CA MET A 524 7.85 8.82 13.36
C MET A 524 7.94 7.36 13.79
N PHE A 525 7.00 6.52 13.34
CA PHE A 525 7.06 5.08 13.61
C PHE A 525 8.28 4.40 12.97
N ASN A 526 8.77 4.91 11.84
CA ASN A 526 10.06 4.49 11.29
C ASN A 526 11.05 5.65 11.33
N SER A 527 11.57 5.96 12.52
CA SER A 527 12.46 7.09 12.78
C SER A 527 13.70 7.09 11.87
N GLY A 528 14.38 5.95 11.81
CA GLY A 528 15.62 5.78 11.03
C GLY A 528 15.44 5.95 9.52
N GLY A 529 14.21 5.83 9.01
CA GLY A 529 13.91 6.05 7.59
C GLY A 529 14.12 7.50 7.13
N ALA A 530 14.28 8.45 8.06
CA ALA A 530 14.63 9.83 7.78
C ALA A 530 16.12 10.04 7.45
N VAL A 531 17.01 9.11 7.84
CA VAL A 531 18.45 9.25 7.68
C VAL A 531 18.88 8.61 6.37
N GLU A 532 19.31 9.43 5.41
CA GLU A 532 19.73 8.96 4.09
C GLU A 532 21.23 8.69 3.97
N ARG A 533 22.03 9.33 4.84
CA ARG A 533 23.49 9.18 4.91
C ARG A 533 23.96 9.66 6.28
N CYS A 534 25.00 9.04 6.82
CA CYS A 534 25.67 9.45 8.04
C CYS A 534 27.16 9.14 7.89
N GLU A 535 28.01 10.16 7.94
CA GLU A 535 29.46 10.02 7.79
C GLU A 535 30.18 10.92 8.78
N ALA A 536 31.32 10.43 9.30
CA ALA A 536 32.19 11.20 10.19
C ALA A 536 33.45 11.64 9.45
N HIS A 537 33.83 12.90 9.62
CA HIS A 537 34.99 13.53 9.02
C HIS A 537 35.87 14.16 10.09
N ALA A 538 37.19 14.03 9.96
CA ALA A 538 38.12 14.82 10.78
C ALA A 538 38.04 16.29 10.37
N ALA A 539 37.98 17.20 11.34
CA ALA A 539 38.08 18.63 11.04
C ALA A 539 39.52 18.98 10.64
N VAL A 540 39.68 20.09 9.90
CA VAL A 540 40.99 20.59 9.44
C VAL A 540 41.90 21.01 10.62
N GLN A 541 41.33 21.20 11.82
CA GLN A 541 42.06 21.52 13.04
C GLN A 541 42.13 20.28 13.95
N GLU A 542 43.35 19.96 14.42
CA GLU A 542 43.61 18.77 15.24
C GLU A 542 42.78 18.79 16.54
N ALA A 543 42.12 17.65 16.82
CA ALA A 543 41.16 17.35 17.90
C ALA A 543 39.66 17.63 17.66
N ALA A 544 39.22 18.17 16.52
CA ALA A 544 37.80 18.32 16.21
C ALA A 544 37.34 17.37 15.09
N ALA A 545 36.06 16.97 15.10
CA ALA A 545 35.44 16.19 14.04
C ALA A 545 34.01 16.64 13.76
N VAL A 546 33.50 16.30 12.58
CA VAL A 546 32.16 16.63 12.12
C VAL A 546 31.45 15.36 11.69
N VAL A 547 30.24 15.15 12.18
CA VAL A 547 29.33 14.14 11.65
C VAL A 547 28.37 14.82 10.69
N GLU A 548 28.46 14.50 9.39
CA GLU A 548 27.55 14.97 8.35
C GLU A 548 26.43 13.94 8.14
N LEU A 549 25.18 14.40 8.18
CA LEU A 549 24.00 13.62 7.88
C LEU A 549 23.20 14.25 6.74
N LYS A 550 22.66 13.39 5.87
CA LYS A 550 21.59 13.78 4.93
C LYS A 550 20.27 13.30 5.49
N VAL A 551 19.37 14.23 5.79
CA VAL A 551 18.12 13.95 6.51
C VAL A 551 16.91 14.40 5.70
N ARG A 552 15.84 13.61 5.71
CA ARG A 552 14.56 13.92 5.04
C ARG A 552 13.43 14.04 6.05
N GLY A 553 12.64 15.11 5.93
CA GLY A 553 11.45 15.36 6.76
C GLY A 553 11.59 16.57 7.68
N CYS A 554 10.86 16.57 8.79
CA CYS A 554 10.79 17.66 9.76
C CYS A 554 10.36 17.14 11.15
N GLY A 555 10.54 17.95 12.19
CA GLY A 555 10.22 17.64 13.58
C GLY A 555 11.47 17.31 14.39
N ARG A 556 11.29 16.65 15.53
CA ARG A 556 12.38 16.31 16.45
C ARG A 556 13.28 15.23 15.84
N PHE A 557 14.48 15.63 15.45
CA PHE A 557 15.54 14.74 15.00
C PHE A 557 16.41 14.35 16.20
N GLY A 558 16.66 13.06 16.37
CA GLY A 558 17.51 12.54 17.44
C GLY A 558 18.74 11.80 16.93
N ALA A 559 19.80 11.86 17.73
CA ALA A 559 21.00 11.04 17.59
C ALA A 559 21.61 10.75 18.97
N TYR A 560 22.37 9.66 19.07
CA TYR A 560 23.26 9.44 20.20
C TYR A 560 24.61 10.12 19.93
N CYS A 561 25.12 10.83 20.93
CA CYS A 561 26.48 11.31 20.95
C CYS A 561 27.05 11.11 22.37
N SER A 562 28.19 10.43 22.51
CA SER A 562 28.80 10.16 23.82
C SER A 562 29.33 11.39 24.55
N ARG A 563 29.45 12.53 23.86
CA ARG A 563 29.82 13.83 24.41
C ARG A 563 28.88 14.89 23.89
N ARG A 564 28.65 15.93 24.68
CA ARG A 564 27.89 17.11 24.28
C ARG A 564 28.54 17.74 23.02
N PRO A 565 27.81 17.91 21.91
CA PRO A 565 28.32 18.62 20.74
C PRO A 565 28.69 20.06 21.07
N VAL A 566 29.65 20.62 20.33
CA VAL A 566 30.03 22.03 20.45
C VAL A 566 29.02 22.92 19.75
N ARG A 567 28.55 22.50 18.56
CA ARG A 567 27.50 23.17 17.79
C ARG A 567 26.88 22.21 16.78
N CYS A 568 25.68 22.54 16.32
CA CYS A 568 25.01 21.85 15.22
C CYS A 568 24.66 22.87 14.12
N THR A 569 24.75 22.47 12.85
CA THR A 569 24.29 23.30 11.72
C THR A 569 23.34 22.53 10.81
N LEU A 570 22.33 23.23 10.29
CA LEU A 570 21.37 22.72 9.33
C LEU A 570 21.47 23.58 8.06
N ASP A 571 21.88 22.98 6.94
CA ASP A 571 22.23 23.67 5.70
C ASP A 571 23.16 24.88 5.93
N ALA A 572 24.22 24.65 6.71
CA ALA A 572 25.21 25.63 7.15
C ALA A 572 24.73 26.75 8.07
N ALA A 573 23.44 26.79 8.43
CA ALA A 573 22.92 27.68 9.46
C ALA A 573 23.03 27.02 10.84
N GLU A 574 23.57 27.73 11.84
CA GLU A 574 23.63 27.22 13.21
C GLU A 574 22.21 27.02 13.77
N VAL A 575 22.00 25.90 14.45
CA VAL A 575 20.71 25.55 15.06
C VAL A 575 20.88 25.19 16.52
N GLU A 576 19.89 25.55 17.33
CA GLU A 576 19.83 25.14 18.73
C GLU A 576 19.57 23.63 18.84
N PHE A 577 20.09 23.05 19.91
CA PHE A 577 19.90 21.63 20.23
C PHE A 577 19.76 21.44 21.73
N SER A 578 19.04 20.40 22.14
CA SER A 578 19.07 19.90 23.50
C SER A 578 19.96 18.66 23.59
N TYR A 579 20.65 18.50 24.71
CA TYR A 579 21.50 17.34 24.96
C TYR A 579 21.27 16.86 26.39
N ASP A 580 20.98 15.57 26.52
CA ASP A 580 20.87 14.85 27.79
C ASP A 580 22.23 14.26 28.17
N ASP A 581 22.81 14.74 29.26
CA ASP A 581 24.14 14.32 29.72
C ASP A 581 24.16 12.89 30.29
N ASP A 582 23.02 12.35 30.72
CA ASP A 582 22.92 10.99 31.28
C ASP A 582 22.82 9.93 30.17
N THR A 583 22.04 10.21 29.13
CA THR A 583 21.77 9.25 28.04
C THR A 583 22.62 9.49 26.80
N GLY A 584 23.17 10.69 26.62
CA GLY A 584 23.83 11.14 25.39
C GLY A 584 22.85 11.42 24.25
N LEU A 585 21.55 11.58 24.53
CA LEU A 585 20.56 11.91 23.52
C LEU A 585 20.69 13.38 23.11
N LEU A 586 21.05 13.59 21.85
CA LEU A 586 21.00 14.87 21.14
C LEU A 586 19.67 15.00 20.42
N VAL A 587 18.99 16.14 20.57
CA VAL A 587 17.76 16.46 19.82
C VAL A 587 17.86 17.83 19.16
N ILE A 588 17.49 17.89 17.88
CA ILE A 588 17.46 19.09 17.04
C ILE A 588 16.08 19.17 16.37
N ASP A 589 15.46 20.35 16.37
CA ASP A 589 14.20 20.57 15.66
C ASP A 589 14.44 20.92 14.19
N ILE A 590 14.01 20.04 13.29
CA ILE A 590 14.08 20.27 11.84
C ILE A 590 12.81 20.98 11.36
N PRO A 591 12.90 22.14 10.69
CA PRO A 591 11.74 22.87 10.20
C PRO A 591 11.03 22.14 9.06
N VAL A 592 9.78 22.53 8.81
CA VAL A 592 9.01 22.01 7.67
C VAL A 592 9.64 22.51 6.36
N PRO A 593 10.06 21.62 5.45
CA PRO A 593 10.65 22.05 4.18
C PRO A 593 9.61 22.67 3.26
N GLU A 594 10.02 23.67 2.47
CA GLU A 594 9.17 24.29 1.46
C GLU A 594 9.04 23.45 0.19
N LYS A 595 10.04 22.62 -0.10
CA LYS A 595 10.12 21.77 -1.31
C LYS A 595 9.80 20.32 -0.96
N GLU A 596 9.08 19.64 -1.86
CA GLU A 596 8.85 18.20 -1.75
C GLU A 596 10.18 17.42 -1.82
N LEU A 597 10.30 16.34 -1.05
CA LEU A 597 11.50 15.49 -0.99
C LEU A 597 12.80 16.26 -0.66
N TYR A 598 12.70 17.39 0.05
CA TYR A 598 13.87 18.15 0.48
C TYR A 598 14.78 17.31 1.38
N ARG A 599 16.09 17.51 1.22
CA ARG A 599 17.14 16.86 2.00
C ARG A 599 17.94 17.92 2.72
N TRP A 600 17.84 17.90 4.03
CA TRP A 600 18.65 18.72 4.91
C TRP A 600 20.06 18.14 5.00
N THR A 601 21.05 19.03 5.07
CA THR A 601 22.42 18.70 5.49
C THR A 601 22.55 19.09 6.95
N LEU A 602 22.63 18.09 7.83
CA LEU A 602 22.85 18.31 9.26
C LEU A 602 24.31 18.00 9.60
N GLU A 603 25.02 18.96 10.19
CA GLU A 603 26.38 18.77 10.67
C GLU A 603 26.43 18.89 12.20
N ILE A 604 27.05 17.92 12.85
CA ILE A 604 27.23 17.88 14.31
C ILE A 604 28.72 17.96 14.59
N HIS A 605 29.16 19.02 15.26
CA HIS A 605 30.58 19.27 15.55
C HIS A 605 30.94 18.79 16.97
N VAL A 606 31.98 17.97 17.08
CA VAL A 606 32.43 17.35 18.34
C VAL A 606 33.94 17.49 18.54
N VAL A 607 34.38 17.44 19.81
CA VAL A 607 35.78 17.62 20.25
C VAL A 607 36.15 16.60 21.33
#